data_AF-A0A924IM20-F1
#
_entry.id   AF-A0A924IM20-F1
#
_cell.length_a   1.000
_cell.length_b   1.000
_cell.length_c   1.000
_cell.angle_alpha   90.00
_cell.angle_beta   90.00
_cell.angle_gamma   90.00
#
_symmetry.space_group_name_H-M   'P 1'
#
loop_
_entity.id
_entity.type
_entity.pdbx_description
1 polymer ?
#
loop_
_entity_poly.entity_id
_entity_poly.type
_entity_poly.pdbx_seq_one_letter_code
_entity_poly.pdbx_strand_id
1 'polypeptide(L)'
;MAQTADEIQTVLFDLILEVVPGLPEEDVKPDVSLTNELGLDSVTVVRLAIEVDKSLGKSVPLTVWLAAEGPQGRDTLQAMAAWIAAGAPPPQG
;
A
#
# COMPACT_ATOMS: atom_id res chain seq x y z
N MET A 1 -13.51 8.32 -14.34
CA MET A 1 -13.80 6.90 -14.00
C MET A 1 -13.09 6.62 -12.69
N ALA A 2 -13.68 5.84 -11.79
CA ALA A 2 -12.98 5.47 -10.55
C ALA A 2 -11.90 4.43 -10.88
N GLN A 3 -10.69 4.62 -10.37
CA GLN A 3 -9.57 3.69 -10.56
C GLN A 3 -9.85 2.39 -9.80
N THR A 4 -9.63 1.24 -10.42
CA THR A 4 -9.91 -0.08 -9.83
C THR A 4 -8.81 -0.50 -8.86
N ALA A 5 -9.09 -1.48 -7.99
CA ALA A 5 -8.08 -2.03 -7.09
C ALA A 5 -6.88 -2.60 -7.85
N ASP A 6 -7.10 -3.28 -8.98
CA ASP A 6 -6.02 -3.86 -9.80
C ASP A 6 -5.12 -2.76 -10.40
N GLU A 7 -5.70 -1.67 -10.91
CA GLU A 7 -4.93 -0.52 -11.43
C GLU A 7 -4.08 0.12 -10.35
N ILE A 8 -4.66 0.32 -9.16
CA ILE A 8 -3.94 0.87 -8.00
C ILE A 8 -2.84 -0.07 -7.55
N GLN A 9 -3.09 -1.38 -7.59
CA GLN A 9 -2.13 -2.39 -7.19
C GLN A 9 -0.90 -2.40 -8.10
N THR A 10 -1.08 -2.29 -9.42
CA THR A 10 0.04 -2.15 -10.36
C THR A 10 0.87 -0.92 -10.05
N VAL A 11 0.24 0.21 -9.77
CA VAL A 11 0.97 1.43 -9.39
C VAL A 11 1.71 1.26 -8.06
N LEU A 12 1.09 0.63 -7.06
CA LEU A 12 1.75 0.36 -5.78
C LEU A 12 2.96 -0.57 -5.94
N PHE A 13 2.87 -1.57 -6.82
CA PHE A 13 3.98 -2.47 -7.14
C PHE A 13 5.18 -1.68 -7.68
N ASP A 14 4.96 -0.85 -8.71
CA ASP A 14 6.02 -0.03 -9.31
C ASP A 14 6.64 0.94 -8.28
N LEU A 15 5.78 1.58 -7.48
CA LEU A 15 6.22 2.50 -6.43
C LEU A 15 7.05 1.80 -5.34
N ILE A 16 6.71 0.56 -4.98
CA ILE A 16 7.48 -0.22 -3.99
C ILE A 16 8.88 -0.50 -4.47
N LEU A 17 9.04 -0.91 -5.73
CA LEU A 17 10.35 -1.16 -6.33
C LEU A 17 11.17 0.13 -6.44
N GLU A 18 10.53 1.27 -6.66
CA GLU A 18 11.17 2.58 -6.66
C GLU A 18 11.62 3.01 -5.25
N VAL A 19 10.80 2.78 -4.22
CA VAL A 19 11.11 3.21 -2.85
C VAL A 19 12.03 2.25 -2.10
N VAL A 20 12.12 0.98 -2.52
CA VAL A 20 13.02 -0.05 -1.97
C VAL A 20 14.01 -0.53 -3.04
N PRO A 21 15.09 0.23 -3.31
CA PRO A 21 16.09 -0.15 -4.29
C PRO A 21 16.74 -1.48 -3.94
N GLY A 22 16.72 -2.42 -4.89
CA GLY A 22 17.30 -3.76 -4.72
C GLY A 22 16.33 -4.82 -4.22
N LEU A 23 15.06 -4.48 -4.01
CA LEU A 23 14.00 -5.47 -3.80
C LEU A 23 13.72 -6.21 -5.12
N PRO A 24 13.79 -7.55 -5.16
CA PRO A 24 13.43 -8.31 -6.35
C PRO A 24 11.94 -8.17 -6.68
N GLU A 25 11.62 -7.95 -7.95
CA GLU A 25 10.23 -7.85 -8.42
C GLU A 25 9.39 -9.09 -8.08
N GLU A 26 10.03 -10.26 -8.10
CA GLU A 26 9.45 -11.56 -7.78
C GLU A 26 9.06 -11.74 -6.30
N ASP A 27 9.62 -10.92 -5.40
CA ASP A 27 9.29 -10.93 -3.97
C ASP A 27 8.05 -10.06 -3.69
N VAL A 28 7.74 -9.09 -4.55
CA VAL A 28 6.58 -8.21 -4.40
C VAL A 28 5.33 -8.91 -4.93
N LYS A 29 4.53 -9.47 -4.05
CA LYS A 29 3.28 -10.18 -4.40
C LYS A 29 2.03 -9.45 -3.88
N PRO A 30 0.84 -9.76 -4.43
CA PRO A 30 -0.43 -9.21 -3.95
C PRO A 30 -0.68 -9.45 -2.46
N ASP A 31 -0.34 -10.65 -2.00
CA ASP A 31 -0.69 -11.22 -0.71
C ASP A 31 0.42 -11.13 0.33
N VAL A 32 1.60 -10.59 -0.03
CA VAL A 32 2.71 -10.44 0.92
C VAL A 32 2.57 -9.19 1.75
N SER A 33 2.96 -9.31 3.01
CA SER A 33 3.02 -8.21 3.97
C SER A 33 4.14 -7.23 3.61
N LEU A 34 3.78 -5.97 3.38
CA LEU A 34 4.69 -4.84 3.16
C LEU A 34 5.67 -4.69 4.32
N THR A 35 5.24 -4.83 5.57
CA THR A 35 6.10 -4.57 6.73
C THR A 35 6.84 -5.81 7.25
N ASN A 36 6.19 -6.97 7.32
CA ASN A 36 6.78 -8.18 7.89
C ASN A 36 7.53 -9.01 6.86
N GLU A 37 7.05 -9.09 5.62
CA GLU A 37 7.69 -9.91 4.58
C GLU A 37 8.62 -9.09 3.69
N LEU A 38 8.15 -7.96 3.17
CA LEU A 38 8.99 -7.06 2.37
C LEU A 38 9.89 -6.16 3.23
N GLY A 39 9.67 -6.13 4.55
CA GLY A 39 10.53 -5.39 5.49
C GLY A 39 10.46 -3.87 5.34
N LEU A 40 9.38 -3.31 4.77
CA LEU A 40 9.23 -1.86 4.67
C LEU A 40 9.18 -1.25 6.06
N ASP A 41 10.15 -0.39 6.36
CA ASP A 41 10.19 0.35 7.61
C ASP A 41 9.18 1.52 7.60
N SER A 42 9.00 2.13 8.77
CA SER A 42 8.10 3.28 8.92
C SER A 42 8.42 4.46 7.99
N VAL A 43 9.69 4.65 7.60
CA VAL A 43 10.11 5.73 6.69
C VAL A 43 9.73 5.40 5.25
N THR A 44 9.89 4.14 4.87
CA THR A 44 9.60 3.61 3.54
C THR A 44 8.10 3.62 3.30
N VAL A 45 7.30 3.24 4.29
CA VAL A 45 5.83 3.33 4.22
C VAL A 45 5.37 4.78 4.09
N VAL A 46 6.00 5.72 4.80
CA VAL A 46 5.77 7.18 4.63
C VAL A 46 6.09 7.64 3.22
N ARG A 47 7.24 7.23 2.67
CA ARG A 47 7.63 7.58 1.31
C ARG A 47 6.66 7.00 0.27
N LEU A 48 6.26 5.73 0.43
CA LEU A 48 5.27 5.09 -0.44
C LEU A 48 3.95 5.87 -0.44
N ALA A 49 3.42 6.26 0.72
CA ALA A 49 2.19 7.04 0.80
C ALA A 49 2.28 8.40 0.08
N ILE A 50 3.43 9.06 0.16
CA ILE A 50 3.68 10.32 -0.55
C ILE A 50 3.68 10.11 -2.07
N GLU A 51 4.34 9.05 -2.55
CA GLU A 51 4.36 8.78 -4.00
C GLU A 51 3.02 8.26 -4.52
N VAL A 52 2.25 7.54 -3.70
CA VAL A 52 0.87 7.19 -4.03
C VAL A 52 0.00 8.43 -4.18
N ASP A 53 0.10 9.39 -3.26
CA ASP A 53 -0.64 10.65 -3.35
C ASP A 53 -0.27 11.43 -4.61
N LYS A 54 1.02 11.49 -4.97
CA LYS A 54 1.48 12.15 -6.20
C LYS A 54 1.06 11.42 -7.47
N SER A 55 1.14 10.09 -7.49
CA SER A 55 0.88 9.26 -8.67
C SER A 55 -0.63 9.09 -8.93
N LEU A 56 -1.40 8.87 -7.87
CA LEU A 56 -2.83 8.57 -7.96
C LEU A 56 -3.73 9.74 -7.58
N GLY A 57 -3.20 10.81 -6.99
CA GLY A 57 -4.00 11.91 -6.43
C GLY A 57 -4.86 11.46 -5.23
N LYS A 58 -4.44 10.40 -4.53
CA LYS A 58 -5.18 9.77 -3.45
C LYS A 58 -4.38 9.82 -2.16
N SER A 59 -4.91 10.53 -1.18
CA SER A 59 -4.29 10.60 0.14
C SER A 59 -4.40 9.26 0.87
N VAL A 60 -3.26 8.76 1.34
CA VAL A 60 -3.16 7.55 2.16
C VAL A 60 -2.89 7.98 3.60
N PRO A 61 -3.92 8.11 4.47
CA PRO A 61 -3.69 8.43 5.87
C PRO A 61 -3.03 7.24 6.59
N LEU A 62 -1.70 7.26 6.67
CA LEU A 62 -0.91 6.17 7.23
C LEU A 62 -1.24 5.85 8.68
N THR A 63 -1.64 6.85 9.47
CA THR A 63 -2.09 6.63 10.84
C THR A 63 -3.35 5.78 10.90
N VAL A 64 -4.30 6.02 9.98
CA VAL A 64 -5.50 5.19 9.82
C VAL A 64 -5.13 3.81 9.32
N TRP A 65 -4.25 3.73 8.32
CA TRP A 65 -3.80 2.47 7.75
C TRP A 65 -3.12 1.56 8.78
N LEU A 66 -2.19 2.11 9.55
CA LEU A 66 -1.43 1.39 10.59
C LEU A 66 -2.27 1.09 11.83
N ALA A 67 -3.22 1.96 12.19
CA ALA A 67 -4.12 1.73 13.33
C ALA A 67 -5.29 0.80 13.02
N ALA A 68 -5.48 0.43 11.75
CA ALA A 68 -6.56 -0.45 11.34
C ALA A 68 -6.26 -1.91 11.71
N GLU A 69 -6.37 -2.24 13.00
CA GLU A 69 -6.39 -3.64 13.46
C GLU A 69 -7.63 -4.33 12.88
N GLY A 70 -7.42 -5.26 11.94
CA GLY A 70 -8.50 -6.00 11.30
C GLY A 70 -8.12 -7.46 11.08
N PRO A 71 -9.09 -8.40 11.03
CA PRO A 71 -8.83 -9.85 11.09
C PRO A 71 -8.08 -10.45 9.89
N GLN A 72 -7.63 -9.65 8.91
CA GLN A 72 -7.10 -10.13 7.64
C GLN A 72 -5.93 -9.26 7.13
N GLY A 73 -4.80 -9.27 7.86
CA GLY A 73 -3.47 -8.87 7.33
C GLY A 73 -3.49 -7.71 6.33
N ARG A 74 -3.88 -6.51 6.80
CA ARG A 74 -4.05 -5.36 5.90
C ARG A 74 -2.74 -4.84 5.36
N ASP A 75 -1.59 -5.17 5.94
CA ASP A 75 -0.31 -4.69 5.45
C ASP A 75 0.09 -5.30 4.09
N THR A 76 -0.78 -5.96 3.34
CA THR A 76 -0.49 -6.49 2.01
C THR A 76 -0.74 -5.48 0.89
N LEU A 77 -0.09 -5.71 -0.25
CA LEU A 77 -0.24 -4.88 -1.44
C LEU A 77 -1.68 -4.82 -1.95
N GLN A 78 -2.34 -5.99 -2.01
CA GLN A 78 -3.72 -6.13 -2.45
C GLN A 78 -4.68 -5.41 -1.50
N ALA A 79 -4.50 -5.56 -0.18
CA ALA A 79 -5.35 -4.90 0.80
C ALA A 79 -5.22 -3.38 0.73
N MET A 80 -3.99 -2.86 0.54
CA MET A 80 -3.75 -1.42 0.39
C MET A 80 -4.42 -0.89 -0.88
N ALA A 81 -4.30 -1.61 -1.99
CA ALA A 81 -4.92 -1.23 -3.25
C ALA A 81 -6.45 -1.18 -3.15
N ALA A 82 -7.06 -2.21 -2.58
CA ALA A 82 -8.50 -2.28 -2.36
C ALA A 82 -9.01 -1.16 -1.44
N TRP A 83 -8.24 -0.85 -0.39
CA TRP A 83 -8.59 0.22 0.56
C TRP A 83 -8.53 1.61 -0.09
N ILE A 84 -7.50 1.88 -0.90
CA ILE A 84 -7.37 3.12 -1.69
C ILE A 84 -8.46 3.24 -2.75
N ALA A 85 -8.82 2.11 -3.41
CA ALA A 85 -9.92 2.06 -4.38
C ALA A 85 -11.26 2.40 -3.73
N ALA A 86 -11.48 1.92 -2.50
CA ALA A 86 -12.66 2.20 -1.69
C ALA A 86 -12.71 3.64 -1.12
N GLY A 87 -11.69 4.47 -1.39
CA GLY A 87 -11.63 5.85 -0.92
C GLY A 87 -11.05 6.02 0.48
N ALA A 88 -10.17 5.11 0.90
CA ALA A 88 -9.46 5.16 2.18
C ALA A 88 -10.40 5.31 3.41
N PRO A 89 -11.42 4.43 3.57
CA PRO A 89 -12.36 4.54 4.69
C PRO A 89 -11.63 4.42 6.04
N PRO A 90 -12.11 5.13 7.08
CA PRO A 90 -11.52 5.03 8.42
C PRO A 90 -11.58 3.58 8.93
N PRO A 91 -10.72 3.22 9.90
CA PRO A 91 -10.74 1.88 10.46
C PRO A 91 -12.08 1.70 11.16
N GLN A 92 -12.86 0.73 10.71
CA GLN A 92 -14.03 0.29 11.46
C GLN A 92 -13.47 -0.61 12.56
N GLY A 93 -13.35 -0.03 13.77
CA GLY A 93 -12.85 -0.72 14.96
C GLY A 93 -13.78 -1.81 15.47
#